data_AF-A0A7Y4XJC6-F1
#
_entry.id   AF-A0A7Y4XJC6-F1
#
_cell.length_a   1.000
_cell.length_b   1.000
_cell.length_c   1.000
_cell.angle_alpha   90.00
_cell.angle_beta   90.00
_cell.angle_gamma   90.00
#
_symmetry.space_group_name_H-M   'P 1'
#
loop_
_entity.id
_entity.type
_entity.pdbx_description
1 polymer ?
#
loop_
_entity_poly.entity_id
_entity_poly.type
_entity_poly.pdbx_seq_one_letter_code
_entity_poly.pdbx_strand_id
1 'polypeptide(L)'
;MRAVQASAGETLSDSFTVVSSDGTASKTVSITITGTNDVPTITGEATGDRAVTEESDLAASGTVSITDTDDGEATFTAVAV
;
A
#
# COMPACT_ATOMS: atom_id res chain seq x y z
N MET A 1 1.84 17.76 10.57
CA MET A 1 1.28 16.75 9.65
C MET A 1 2.04 15.46 9.84
N ARG A 2 1.35 14.44 10.34
CA ARG A 2 1.83 13.05 10.28
C ARG A 2 1.38 12.47 8.94
N ALA A 3 2.21 11.64 8.30
CA ALA A 3 1.76 10.87 7.15
C ALA A 3 0.74 9.83 7.65
N VAL A 4 -0.44 9.80 7.05
CA VAL A 4 -1.51 8.82 7.32
C VAL A 4 -2.05 8.38 5.97
N GLN A 5 -2.29 7.09 5.85
CA GLN A 5 -2.88 6.46 4.67
C GLN A 5 -4.41 6.50 4.82
N ALA A 6 -5.13 6.85 3.77
CA ALA A 6 -6.60 6.86 3.75
C ALA A 6 -7.05 5.79 2.77
N SER A 7 -7.92 4.87 3.20
CA SER A 7 -8.49 3.85 2.31
C SER A 7 -9.41 4.49 1.26
N ALA A 8 -9.78 3.72 0.24
CA ALA A 8 -10.71 4.15 -0.80
C ALA A 8 -12.02 4.74 -0.23
N GLY A 9 -12.29 6.00 -0.55
CA GLY A 9 -13.49 6.71 -0.08
C GLY A 9 -13.42 7.22 1.37
N GLU A 10 -12.33 6.94 2.09
CA GLU A 10 -12.06 7.56 3.39
C GLU A 10 -11.63 9.02 3.21
N THR A 11 -11.98 9.85 4.18
CA THR A 11 -11.50 11.23 4.27
C THR A 11 -10.85 11.47 5.61
N LEU A 12 -9.59 11.87 5.59
CA LEU A 12 -8.84 12.28 6.76
C LEU A 12 -8.71 13.81 6.79
N SER A 13 -8.67 14.38 7.98
CA SER A 13 -8.43 15.82 8.14
C SER A 13 -7.37 16.08 9.20
N ASP A 14 -6.50 17.03 8.92
CA ASP A 14 -5.54 17.59 9.88
C ASP A 14 -5.72 19.10 9.90
N SER A 15 -5.39 19.75 11.00
CA SER A 15 -5.48 21.21 11.09
C SER A 15 -4.40 21.79 11.97
N PHE A 16 -4.03 23.03 11.68
CA PHE A 16 -3.13 23.79 12.52
C PHE A 16 -3.58 25.24 12.59
N THR A 17 -3.32 25.87 13.74
CA THR A 17 -3.61 27.28 13.96
C THR A 17 -2.39 28.12 13.64
N VAL A 18 -2.55 29.09 12.75
CA VAL A 18 -1.57 30.16 12.54
C VAL A 18 -1.92 31.35 13.41
N VAL A 19 -0.91 31.94 14.03
CA VAL A 19 -1.02 33.15 14.85
C VAL A 19 -0.22 34.25 14.13
N SER A 20 -0.75 35.47 14.11
CA SER A 20 -0.02 36.62 13.58
C SER A 20 1.24 36.87 14.39
N SER A 21 2.27 37.43 13.76
CA SER A 21 3.56 37.67 14.43
C SER A 21 3.45 38.59 15.65
N ASP A 22 2.47 39.50 15.65
CA ASP A 22 2.16 40.40 16.76
C ASP A 22 1.20 39.79 17.81
N GLY A 23 0.74 38.55 17.59
CA GLY A 23 -0.14 37.82 18.51
C GLY A 23 -1.60 38.27 18.52
N THR A 24 -1.98 39.26 17.71
CA THR A 24 -3.32 39.86 17.77
C THR A 24 -4.39 39.09 17.01
N ALA A 25 -4.00 38.23 16.08
CA ALA A 25 -4.90 37.45 15.23
C ALA A 25 -4.49 35.98 15.19
N SER A 26 -5.48 35.09 15.07
CA SER A 26 -5.26 33.66 14.84
C SER A 26 -6.27 33.11 13.84
N LYS A 27 -5.86 32.13 13.04
CA LYS A 27 -6.73 31.44 12.09
C LYS A 27 -6.37 29.96 12.01
N THR A 28 -7.38 29.11 11.95
CA THR A 28 -7.18 27.68 11.72
C THR A 28 -7.13 27.40 10.22
N VAL A 29 -6.13 26.62 9.81
CA VAL A 29 -5.99 26.06 8.48
C VAL A 29 -6.29 24.57 8.57
N SER A 30 -7.28 24.12 7.80
CA SER A 30 -7.64 22.72 7.69
C SER A 30 -7.10 22.14 6.39
N ILE A 31 -6.54 20.94 6.48
CA ILE A 31 -6.19 20.08 5.36
C ILE A 31 -7.19 18.93 5.33
N THR A 32 -7.66 18.60 4.13
CA THR A 32 -8.50 17.43 3.88
C THR A 32 -7.77 16.51 2.91
N ILE A 33 -7.66 15.24 3.24
CA ILE A 33 -7.07 14.17 2.43
C ILE A 33 -8.20 13.23 2.06
N THR A 34 -8.39 12.97 0.76
CA THR A 34 -9.36 12.00 0.25
C THR A 34 -8.59 10.79 -0.27
N GLY A 35 -8.91 9.61 0.26
CA GLY A 35 -8.34 8.34 -0.21
C GLY A 35 -8.94 7.91 -1.54
N THR A 36 -8.11 7.34 -2.41
CA THR A 36 -8.46 6.80 -3.73
C THR A 36 -8.13 5.32 -3.74
N ASN A 37 -8.98 4.49 -4.35
CA ASN A 37 -8.67 3.08 -4.52
C ASN A 37 -7.62 2.91 -5.63
N ASP A 38 -6.45 2.42 -5.28
CA ASP A 38 -5.48 1.95 -6.26
C ASP A 38 -5.71 0.46 -6.56
N VAL A 39 -5.15 -0.04 -7.67
CA VAL A 39 -5.27 -1.47 -8.02
C VAL A 39 -4.09 -2.22 -7.38
N PRO A 40 -4.32 -3.35 -6.68
CA PRO A 40 -3.24 -4.11 -6.07
C PRO A 40 -2.26 -4.63 -7.12
N THR A 41 -0.98 -4.57 -6.81
CA THR A 41 0.08 -5.12 -7.66
C THR A 41 0.46 -6.52 -7.16
N ILE A 42 0.45 -7.50 -8.08
CA ILE A 42 0.86 -8.89 -7.82
C ILE A 42 2.16 -9.15 -8.56
N THR A 43 3.17 -9.63 -7.84
CA THR A 43 4.46 -10.06 -8.41
C THR A 43 4.77 -11.48 -7.99
N GLY A 44 5.58 -12.18 -8.79
CA GLY A 44 6.02 -13.53 -8.46
C GLY A 44 7.43 -13.77 -8.97
N GLU A 45 8.19 -14.54 -8.20
CA GLU A 45 9.53 -14.97 -8.56
C GLU A 45 9.58 -16.49 -8.57
N ALA A 46 10.05 -17.07 -9.66
CA ALA A 46 10.25 -18.51 -9.81
C ALA A 46 11.74 -18.82 -9.90
N THR A 47 12.18 -19.81 -9.12
CA THR A 47 13.56 -20.32 -9.12
C THR A 47 13.54 -21.82 -9.38
N GLY A 48 14.44 -22.28 -10.26
CA GLY A 48 14.63 -23.69 -10.57
C GLY A 48 16.09 -24.09 -10.43
N ASP A 49 16.33 -25.30 -9.92
CA ASP A 49 17.66 -25.80 -9.51
C ASP A 49 18.56 -26.25 -10.68
N ARG A 50 18.72 -25.42 -11.73
CA ARG A 50 19.62 -25.59 -12.90
C ARG A 50 18.99 -26.29 -14.12
N ALA A 51 19.79 -26.42 -15.18
CA ALA A 51 19.38 -27.03 -16.45
C ALA A 51 18.88 -28.46 -16.24
N VAL A 52 17.72 -28.75 -16.83
CA VAL A 52 17.06 -30.06 -16.77
C VAL A 52 17.98 -31.14 -17.36
N THR A 53 18.50 -32.01 -16.52
CA THR A 53 19.18 -33.26 -16.87
C THR A 53 18.43 -34.42 -16.23
N GLU A 54 18.53 -35.63 -16.79
CA GLU A 54 17.71 -36.80 -16.41
C GLU A 54 17.93 -37.34 -14.97
N GLU A 55 18.64 -36.60 -14.12
CA GLU A 55 18.91 -36.97 -12.74
C GLU A 55 17.79 -36.46 -11.82
N SER A 56 17.34 -37.36 -10.93
CA SER A 56 15.92 -37.56 -10.65
C SER A 56 15.33 -36.76 -9.50
N ASP A 57 15.90 -35.61 -9.12
CA ASP A 57 15.33 -34.75 -8.07
C ASP A 57 15.40 -33.27 -8.50
N LEU A 58 14.57 -32.91 -9.47
CA LEU A 58 14.39 -31.51 -9.89
C LEU A 58 13.42 -30.81 -8.93
N ALA A 59 13.93 -29.87 -8.14
CA ALA A 59 13.12 -28.97 -7.35
C ALA A 59 12.92 -27.63 -8.07
N ALA A 60 11.67 -27.16 -8.07
CA ALA A 60 11.31 -25.81 -8.46
C ALA A 60 10.54 -25.18 -7.29
N SER A 61 10.82 -23.91 -7.04
CA SER A 61 10.14 -23.14 -6.00
C SER A 61 9.79 -21.75 -6.52
N GLY A 62 8.91 -21.06 -5.82
CA GLY A 62 8.60 -19.68 -6.14
C GLY A 62 7.81 -19.02 -5.02
N THR A 63 7.83 -17.69 -5.03
CA THR A 63 7.07 -16.84 -4.11
C THR A 63 6.14 -15.95 -4.91
N VAL A 64 4.99 -15.62 -4.32
CA VAL A 64 4.05 -14.62 -4.84
C VAL A 64 3.90 -13.56 -3.76
N SER A 65 4.02 -12.29 -4.14
CA SER A 65 3.86 -11.14 -3.26
C SER A 65 2.76 -10.23 -3.81
N ILE A 66 1.98 -9.65 -2.89
CA ILE A 66 0.91 -8.70 -3.21
C ILE A 66 1.19 -7.44 -2.43
N THR A 67 1.12 -6.30 -3.10
CA THR A 67 1.29 -4.99 -2.48
C THR A 67 0.15 -4.09 -2.91
N ASP A 68 -0.46 -3.43 -1.94
CA ASP A 68 -1.42 -2.37 -2.15
C ASP A 68 -1.05 -1.19 -1.25
N THR A 69 -1.27 0.03 -1.74
CA THR A 69 -1.11 1.24 -0.95
C THR A 69 -2.31 1.43 -0.03
N ASP A 70 -3.47 0.86 -0.30
CA ASP A 70 -4.66 0.91 0.54
C ASP A 70 -4.62 -0.16 1.66
N ASP A 71 -4.85 0.28 2.90
CA ASP A 71 -4.79 -0.62 4.06
C ASP A 71 -5.86 -1.72 3.95
N GLY A 72 -5.44 -2.97 4.13
CA GLY A 72 -6.31 -4.14 4.03
C GLY A 72 -6.65 -4.60 2.61
N GLU A 73 -6.20 -3.92 1.55
CA GLU A 73 -6.51 -4.26 0.16
C GLU A 73 -5.47 -5.16 -0.52
N ALA A 74 -4.31 -5.39 0.13
CA ALA A 74 -3.28 -6.32 -0.32
C ALA A 74 -3.69 -7.81 -0.11
N THR A 75 -4.79 -8.24 -0.74
CA THR A 75 -5.35 -9.58 -0.57
C THR A 75 -5.46 -10.34 -1.90
N PHE A 76 -5.42 -11.67 -1.82
CA PHE A 76 -5.65 -12.57 -2.95
C PHE A 76 -6.69 -13.62 -2.57
N THR A 77 -7.67 -13.84 -3.45
CA THR A 77 -8.66 -14.91 -3.30
C THR A 77 -8.42 -15.97 -4.37
N ALA A 78 -7.93 -17.13 -3.98
CA ALA A 78 -7.82 -18.27 -4.87
C ALA A 78 -9.22 -18.81 -5.21
N VAL A 79 -9.56 -18.89 -6.49
CA VAL A 79 -10.76 -19.60 -6.93
C VAL A 79 -10.41 -21.09 -7.02
N ALA A 80 -11.05 -21.91 -6.19
CA ALA A 80 -10.98 -23.36 -6.34
C ALA A 80 -11.73 -23.77 -7.61
N VAL A 81 -11.04 -24.49 -8.50
CA VAL A 81 -11.60 -25.07 -9.74
C VAL A 81 -11.84 -26.56 -9.52
#